data_AF-A0A2E9BWC9-F1
#
_entry.id   AF-A0A2E9BWC9-F1
#
_cell.length_a   1.000
_cell.length_b   1.000
_cell.length_c   1.000
_cell.angle_alpha   90.00
_cell.angle_beta   90.00
_cell.angle_gamma   90.00
#
_symmetry.space_group_name_H-M   'P 1'
#
loop_
_entity.id
_entity.type
_entity.pdbx_description
1 polymer ?
#
loop_
_entity_poly.entity_id
_entity_poly.type
_entity_poly.pdbx_seq_one_letter_code
_entity_poly.pdbx_strand_id
1 'polypeptide(L)'
;MSGLEIAADMARDRRDAAVQVLAQARQKWLAAQVQLDQLESYAQECTARWATRSLSCTPELMRHHYQFMERLDHAIALQTGIVRELGQGVERAAVPVREAEARLESLRQLVQARERELQLQADRRAQKQTDEQAALQHRRHGERSEEWR
;
A
#
# COMPACT_ATOMS: atom_id res chain seq x y z
N MET A 1 5.08 -7.60 25.94
CA MET A 1 5.19 -7.47 24.48
C MET A 1 6.56 -8.01 24.07
N SER A 2 6.59 -9.07 23.26
CA SER A 2 7.82 -9.72 22.78
C SER A 2 8.56 -8.82 21.78
N GLY A 3 9.88 -8.94 21.66
CA GLY A 3 10.66 -8.19 20.67
C GLY A 3 10.20 -8.43 19.22
N LEU A 4 9.64 -9.61 18.92
CA LEU A 4 9.05 -9.92 17.61
C LEU A 4 7.73 -9.17 17.35
N GLU A 5 6.90 -8.99 18.38
CA GLU A 5 5.66 -8.21 18.28
C GLU A 5 5.97 -6.74 18.00
N ILE A 6 6.94 -6.17 18.72
CA ILE A 6 7.41 -4.80 18.50
C ILE A 6 7.96 -4.64 17.06
N ALA A 7 8.73 -5.62 16.57
CA ALA A 7 9.24 -5.58 15.20
C ALA A 7 8.12 -5.65 14.15
N ALA A 8 7.07 -6.43 14.41
CA ALA A 8 5.90 -6.53 13.53
C ALA A 8 5.10 -5.21 13.52
N ASP A 9 4.95 -4.56 14.67
CA ASP A 9 4.28 -3.26 14.77
C ASP A 9 5.07 -2.18 14.03
N MET A 10 6.39 -2.10 14.23
CA MET A 10 7.25 -1.18 13.46
C MET A 10 7.20 -1.44 11.95
N ALA A 11 7.09 -2.71 11.53
CA ALA A 11 6.93 -3.05 10.12
C ALA A 11 5.57 -2.60 9.56
N ARG A 12 4.51 -2.65 10.39
CA ARG A 12 3.18 -2.12 10.04
C ARG A 12 3.24 -0.61 9.83
N ASP A 13 3.82 0.12 10.77
CA ASP A 13 3.96 1.57 10.68
C ASP A 13 4.74 1.98 9.41
N ARG A 14 5.80 1.22 9.08
CA ARG A 14 6.58 1.45 7.87
C ARG A 14 5.78 1.19 6.59
N ARG A 15 4.94 0.15 6.57
CA ARG A 15 4.02 -0.14 5.47
C ARG A 15 3.01 1.01 5.31
N ASP A 16 2.43 1.47 6.41
CA ASP A 16 1.43 2.54 6.40
C ASP A 16 2.05 3.85 5.88
N ALA A 17 3.26 4.20 6.34
CA ALA A 17 3.99 5.34 5.83
C ALA A 17 4.28 5.23 4.31
N ALA A 18 4.70 4.06 3.82
CA ALA A 18 4.93 3.84 2.40
C ALA A 18 3.64 3.97 1.57
N VAL A 19 2.52 3.47 2.09
CA VAL A 19 1.19 3.60 1.45
C VAL A 19 0.77 5.06 1.34
N GLN A 20 1.03 5.88 2.38
CA GLN A 20 0.74 7.31 2.33
C GLN A 20 1.55 8.02 1.23
N VAL A 21 2.83 7.68 1.08
CA VAL A 21 3.68 8.22 0.00
C VAL A 21 3.14 7.84 -1.38
N LEU A 22 2.77 6.57 -1.58
CA LEU A 22 2.16 6.11 -2.83
C LEU A 22 0.84 6.83 -3.12
N ALA A 23 -0.01 7.02 -2.12
CA ALA A 23 -1.28 7.74 -2.26
C ALA A 23 -1.06 9.18 -2.73
N GLN A 24 -0.10 9.89 -2.12
CA GLN A 24 0.25 11.26 -2.52
C GLN A 24 0.81 11.31 -3.95
N ALA A 25 1.67 10.36 -4.33
CA ALA A 25 2.19 10.28 -5.70
C ALA A 25 1.06 10.08 -6.72
N ARG A 26 0.11 9.19 -6.42
CA ARG A 26 -1.07 8.93 -7.27
C ARG A 26 -1.97 10.15 -7.40
N GLN A 27 -2.22 10.87 -6.31
CA GLN A 27 -3.03 12.10 -6.34
C GLN A 27 -2.40 13.15 -7.26
N LYS A 28 -1.09 13.36 -7.17
CA LYS A 28 -0.37 14.28 -8.07
C LYS A 28 -0.46 13.86 -9.53
N TRP A 29 -0.27 12.57 -9.81
CA TRP A 29 -0.37 12.03 -11.16
C TRP A 29 -1.78 12.16 -11.76
N LEU A 30 -2.83 11.90 -10.96
CA LEU A 30 -4.22 12.09 -11.38
C LEU A 30 -4.53 13.56 -11.65
N ALA A 31 -4.10 14.48 -10.78
CA ALA A 31 -4.28 15.91 -11.01
C ALA A 31 -3.59 16.38 -12.30
N ALA A 32 -2.39 15.87 -12.58
CA ALA A 32 -1.69 16.19 -13.82
C ALA A 32 -2.38 15.65 -15.08
N GLN A 33 -3.00 14.46 -15.00
CA GLN A 33 -3.80 13.92 -16.11
C GLN A 33 -5.04 14.78 -16.37
N VAL A 34 -5.77 15.16 -15.31
CA VAL A 34 -6.93 16.04 -15.45
C VAL A 34 -6.55 17.36 -16.12
N GLN A 35 -5.39 17.93 -15.77
CA GLN A 35 -4.88 19.13 -16.43
C GLN A 35 -4.54 18.90 -17.91
N LEU A 36 -3.97 17.74 -18.26
CA LEU A 36 -3.70 17.38 -19.65
C LEU A 36 -5.00 17.26 -20.45
N ASP A 37 -5.98 16.52 -19.93
CA ASP A 37 -7.29 16.34 -20.57
C ASP A 37 -7.99 17.68 -20.81
N GLN A 38 -7.87 18.63 -19.87
CA GLN A 38 -8.39 19.98 -20.02
C GLN A 38 -7.70 20.76 -21.14
N LEU A 39 -6.37 20.69 -21.24
CA LEU A 39 -5.62 21.36 -22.32
C LEU A 39 -5.98 20.78 -23.69
N GLU A 40 -6.05 19.46 -23.81
CA GLU A 40 -6.40 18.77 -25.06
C GLU A 40 -7.84 19.08 -25.48
N SER A 41 -8.79 19.02 -24.56
CA SER A 41 -10.19 19.39 -24.81
C SER A 41 -10.30 20.84 -25.28
N TYR A 42 -9.60 21.75 -24.61
CA TYR A 42 -9.58 23.16 -24.97
C TYR A 42 -8.96 23.41 -26.36
N ALA A 43 -7.89 22.68 -26.72
CA ALA A 43 -7.28 22.75 -28.05
C ALA A 43 -8.25 22.29 -29.15
N GLN A 44 -8.98 21.19 -28.91
CA GLN A 44 -9.99 20.68 -29.83
C GLN A 44 -11.13 21.68 -30.02
N GLU A 45 -11.65 22.27 -28.95
CA GLU A 45 -12.69 23.30 -29.03
C GLU A 45 -12.22 24.54 -29.81
N CYS A 46 -10.99 25.00 -29.55
CA CYS A 46 -10.40 26.14 -30.26
C CYS A 46 -10.30 25.87 -31.76
N THR A 47 -9.87 24.66 -32.13
CA THR A 47 -9.78 24.23 -33.53
C THR A 47 -11.15 24.14 -34.20
N ALA A 48 -12.15 23.56 -33.53
CA ALA A 48 -13.51 23.45 -34.04
C ALA A 48 -14.17 24.83 -34.25
N ARG A 49 -14.03 25.74 -33.26
CA ARG A 49 -14.52 27.12 -33.38
C ARG A 49 -13.81 27.89 -34.50
N TRP A 50 -12.52 27.64 -34.69
CA TRP A 50 -11.74 28.29 -35.73
C TRP A 50 -12.14 27.86 -37.14
N ALA A 51 -12.41 26.56 -37.37
CA ALA A 51 -12.84 26.03 -38.65
C ALA A 51 -14.05 26.81 -39.21
N THR A 52 -15.05 27.09 -38.37
CA THR A 52 -16.25 27.87 -38.72
C THR A 52 -15.96 29.35 -38.99
N ARG A 53 -15.00 29.95 -38.27
CA ARG A 53 -14.72 31.40 -38.33
C ARG A 53 -13.70 31.79 -39.40
N SER A 54 -12.87 30.85 -39.85
CA SER A 54 -11.73 31.10 -40.74
C SER A 54 -12.11 31.69 -42.11
N LEU A 55 -13.35 31.47 -42.58
CA LEU A 55 -13.85 31.91 -43.89
C LEU A 55 -13.97 33.44 -44.06
N SER A 56 -13.98 34.20 -42.96
CA SER A 56 -14.13 35.67 -42.97
C SER A 56 -13.07 36.40 -42.13
N CYS A 57 -11.97 35.72 -41.78
CA CYS A 57 -10.92 36.28 -40.93
C CYS A 57 -9.87 37.07 -41.71
N THR A 58 -9.33 38.11 -41.07
CA THR A 58 -8.18 38.86 -41.61
C THR A 58 -6.88 38.05 -41.45
N PRO A 59 -5.87 38.28 -42.30
CA PRO A 59 -4.57 37.61 -42.21
C PRO A 59 -3.89 37.77 -40.84
N GLU A 60 -4.02 38.93 -40.20
CA GLU A 60 -3.47 39.20 -38.88
C GLU A 60 -4.11 38.31 -37.81
N LEU A 61 -5.44 38.14 -37.87
CA LEU A 61 -6.18 37.28 -36.94
C LEU A 61 -5.80 35.81 -37.14
N MET A 62 -5.58 35.37 -38.39
CA MET A 62 -5.07 34.03 -38.68
C MET A 62 -3.70 33.80 -38.05
N ARG A 63 -2.77 34.75 -38.22
CA ARG A 63 -1.43 34.66 -37.64
C ARG A 63 -1.48 34.54 -36.11
N HIS A 64 -2.31 35.34 -35.45
CA HIS A 64 -2.47 35.27 -33.99
C HIS A 64 -3.07 33.94 -33.53
N HIS A 65 -4.04 33.39 -34.28
CA HIS A 65 -4.59 32.07 -33.98
C HIS A 65 -3.51 30.98 -34.03
N TYR A 66 -2.72 30.91 -35.10
CA TYR A 66 -1.67 29.89 -35.22
C TYR A 66 -0.58 30.03 -34.14
N GLN A 67 -0.15 31.26 -33.84
CA GLN A 67 0.80 31.51 -32.75
C GLN A 67 0.25 31.09 -31.39
N PHE A 68 -1.05 31.22 -31.17
CA PHE A 68 -1.69 30.75 -29.94
C PHE A 68 -1.75 29.22 -29.90
N MET A 69 -2.12 28.57 -30.99
CA MET A 69 -2.15 27.11 -31.08
C MET A 69 -0.77 26.50 -30.87
N GLU A 70 0.29 27.08 -31.45
CA GLU A 70 1.67 26.62 -31.23
C GLU A 70 2.06 26.65 -29.74
N ARG A 71 1.69 27.71 -29.02
CA ARG A 71 1.91 27.81 -27.57
C ARG A 71 1.10 26.78 -26.79
N LEU A 72 -0.13 26.50 -27.21
CA LEU A 72 -1.00 25.52 -26.58
C LEU A 72 -0.47 24.09 -26.78
N ASP A 73 -0.03 23.77 -27.99
CA ASP A 73 0.62 22.49 -28.30
C ASP A 73 1.91 22.31 -27.48
N HIS A 74 2.70 23.37 -27.33
CA HIS A 74 3.88 23.34 -26.46
C HIS A 74 3.50 23.08 -24.99
N ALA A 75 2.47 23.73 -24.47
CA ALA A 75 1.98 23.50 -23.11
C ALA A 75 1.49 22.05 -22.91
N ILE A 76 0.77 21.49 -23.89
CA ILE A 76 0.34 20.08 -23.89
C ILE A 76 1.54 19.15 -23.86
N ALA A 77 2.58 19.42 -24.66
CA ALA A 77 3.80 18.61 -24.68
C ALA A 77 4.54 18.63 -23.33
N LEU A 78 4.66 19.81 -22.70
CA LEU A 78 5.22 19.95 -21.35
C LEU A 78 4.40 19.18 -20.32
N GLN A 79 3.08 19.35 -20.34
CA GLN A 79 2.18 18.66 -19.41
C GLN A 79 2.21 17.14 -19.59
N THR A 80 2.29 16.65 -20.83
CA THR A 80 2.48 15.23 -21.14
C THR A 80 3.78 14.69 -20.53
N GLY A 81 4.85 15.47 -20.58
CA GLY A 81 6.11 15.16 -19.89
C GLY A 81 5.93 15.02 -18.37
N ILE A 82 5.23 15.96 -17.75
CA ILE A 82 4.92 15.97 -16.31
C ILE A 82 4.08 14.74 -15.93
N VAL A 83 3.03 14.41 -16.69
CA VAL A 83 2.20 13.22 -16.46
C VAL A 83 3.05 11.95 -16.49
N ARG A 84 3.96 11.84 -17.47
CA ARG A 84 4.86 10.69 -17.58
C ARG A 84 5.81 10.60 -16.37
N GLU A 85 6.43 11.70 -15.99
CA GLU A 85 7.36 11.73 -14.85
C GLU A 85 6.66 11.35 -13.54
N LEU A 86 5.47 11.92 -13.30
CA LEU A 86 4.66 11.58 -12.12
C LEU A 86 4.20 10.13 -12.15
N GLY A 87 3.87 9.58 -13.33
CA GLY A 87 3.55 8.16 -13.50
C GLY A 87 4.72 7.26 -13.10
N GLN A 88 5.95 7.59 -13.54
CA GLN A 88 7.15 6.90 -13.07
C GLN A 88 7.36 7.07 -11.56
N GLY A 89 7.01 8.23 -11.00
CA GLY A 89 7.01 8.48 -9.56
C GLY A 89 6.08 7.54 -8.80
N VAL A 90 4.88 7.29 -9.33
CA VAL A 90 3.91 6.32 -8.77
C VAL A 90 4.50 4.91 -8.76
N GLU A 91 5.11 4.47 -9.87
CA GLU A 91 5.73 3.14 -9.94
C GLU A 91 6.88 3.00 -8.94
N ARG A 92 7.73 4.02 -8.82
CA ARG A 92 8.81 4.04 -7.80
C ARG A 92 8.25 4.00 -6.38
N ALA A 93 7.17 4.72 -6.09
CA ALA A 93 6.54 4.72 -4.78
C ALA A 93 5.81 3.41 -4.43
N ALA A 94 5.48 2.59 -5.44
CA ALA A 94 4.84 1.29 -5.22
C ALA A 94 5.82 0.22 -4.71
N VAL A 95 7.12 0.34 -5.02
CA VAL A 95 8.14 -0.65 -4.63
C VAL A 95 8.27 -0.76 -3.10
N PRO A 96 8.45 0.34 -2.33
CA PRO A 96 8.56 0.25 -0.86
C PRO A 96 7.32 -0.33 -0.18
N VAL A 97 6.12 -0.15 -0.78
CA VAL A 97 4.88 -0.74 -0.25
C VAL A 97 4.96 -2.27 -0.31
N ARG A 98 5.32 -2.82 -1.48
CA ARG A 98 5.44 -4.28 -1.67
C ARG A 98 6.50 -4.89 -0.75
N GLU A 99 7.64 -4.21 -0.60
CA GLU A 99 8.71 -4.65 0.30
C GLU A 99 8.27 -4.63 1.77
N ALA A 100 7.58 -3.57 2.19
CA ALA A 100 7.08 -3.45 3.55
C ALA A 100 5.98 -4.48 3.86
N GLU A 101 5.10 -4.76 2.90
CA GLU A 101 4.08 -5.81 3.01
C GLU A 101 4.70 -7.21 3.15
N ALA A 102 5.67 -7.54 2.30
CA ALA A 102 6.38 -8.83 2.38
C ALA A 102 7.09 -9.01 3.72
N ARG A 103 7.74 -7.95 4.22
CA ARG A 103 8.41 -7.97 5.52
C ARG A 103 7.43 -8.11 6.69
N LEU A 104 6.32 -7.37 6.66
CA LEU A 104 5.29 -7.45 7.69
C LEU A 104 4.68 -8.85 7.75
N GLU A 105 4.39 -9.45 6.59
CA GLU A 105 3.84 -10.80 6.52
C GLU A 105 4.81 -11.85 7.06
N SER A 106 6.10 -11.74 6.71
CA SER A 106 7.15 -12.61 7.25
C SER A 106 7.23 -12.53 8.78
N LEU A 107 7.17 -11.32 9.34
CA LEU A 107 7.20 -11.11 10.80
C LEU A 107 5.95 -11.66 11.49
N ARG A 108 4.76 -11.50 10.89
CA ARG A 108 3.52 -12.08 11.42
C ARG A 108 3.59 -13.59 11.52
N GLN A 109 4.13 -14.25 10.49
CA GLN A 109 4.31 -15.70 10.50
C GLN A 109 5.27 -16.16 11.61
N LEU A 110 6.36 -15.41 11.83
CA LEU A 110 7.30 -15.69 12.92
C LEU A 110 6.67 -15.50 14.31
N VAL A 111 5.88 -14.44 14.50
CA VAL A 111 5.13 -14.22 15.76
C VAL A 111 4.18 -15.38 16.01
N GLN A 112 3.36 -15.76 15.03
CA GLN A 112 2.42 -16.87 15.15
C GLN A 112 3.12 -18.21 15.42
N ALA A 113 4.25 -18.48 14.75
CA ALA A 113 5.04 -19.68 15.01
C ALA A 113 5.55 -19.72 16.46
N ARG A 114 6.00 -18.57 16.97
CA ARG A 114 6.48 -18.46 18.35
C ARG A 114 5.37 -18.62 19.38
N GLU A 115 4.20 -18.05 19.13
CA GLU A 115 3.02 -18.21 19.98
C GLU A 115 2.59 -19.69 20.06
N ARG A 116 2.54 -20.39 18.92
CA ARG A 116 2.23 -21.83 18.87
C ARG A 116 3.23 -22.67 19.66
N GLU A 117 4.52 -22.35 19.54
CA GLU A 117 5.57 -23.05 20.29
C GLU A 117 5.40 -22.85 21.81
N LEU A 118 5.14 -21.62 22.24
CA LEU A 118 4.90 -21.31 23.65
C LEU A 118 3.65 -22.00 24.19
N GLN A 119 2.57 -22.04 23.41
CA GLN A 119 1.35 -22.75 23.76
C GLN A 119 1.61 -24.25 23.93
N LEU A 120 2.30 -24.87 22.99
CA LEU A 120 2.65 -26.29 23.07
C LEU A 120 3.51 -26.60 24.31
N GLN A 121 4.44 -25.71 24.66
CA GLN A 121 5.23 -25.86 25.88
C GLN A 121 4.38 -25.73 27.15
N ALA A 122 3.42 -24.80 27.18
CA ALA A 122 2.50 -24.62 28.29
C ALA A 122 1.58 -25.85 28.46
N ASP A 123 1.00 -26.35 27.37
CA ASP A 123 0.15 -27.54 27.36
C ASP A 123 0.89 -28.77 27.88
N ARG A 124 2.14 -28.98 27.43
CA ARG A 124 3.00 -30.07 27.94
C ARG A 124 3.28 -29.97 29.44
N ARG A 125 3.49 -28.75 29.96
CA ARG A 125 3.70 -28.53 31.40
C ARG A 125 2.43 -28.79 32.20
N ALA A 126 1.28 -28.31 31.71
CA ALA A 126 -0.02 -28.54 32.33
C ALA A 126 -0.41 -30.02 32.35
N GLN A 127 -0.15 -30.76 31.27
CA GLN A 127 -0.38 -32.20 31.21
C GLN A 127 0.47 -32.95 32.24
N LYS A 128 1.79 -32.67 32.29
CA LYS A 128 2.69 -33.30 33.29
C LYS A 128 2.22 -33.06 34.71
N GLN A 129 1.80 -31.84 35.05
CA GLN A 129 1.32 -31.51 36.39
C GLN A 129 0.02 -32.25 36.73
N THR A 130 -0.87 -32.41 35.76
CA THR A 130 -2.10 -33.21 35.91
C THR A 130 -1.78 -34.69 36.14
N ASP A 131 -0.88 -35.25 35.34
CA ASP A 131 -0.47 -36.66 35.45
C ASP A 131 0.19 -36.95 36.82
N GLU A 132 1.04 -36.04 37.31
CA GLU A 132 1.66 -36.13 38.63
C GLU A 132 0.64 -36.12 39.77
N GLN A 133 -0.37 -35.25 39.70
CA GLN A 133 -1.46 -35.19 40.68
C GLN A 133 -2.30 -36.47 40.67
N ALA A 134 -2.64 -36.99 39.49
CA ALA A 134 -3.38 -38.23 39.35
C ALA A 134 -2.59 -39.43 39.93
N ALA A 135 -1.29 -39.51 39.68
CA ALA A 135 -0.42 -40.55 40.22
C ALA A 135 -0.32 -40.48 41.76
N LEU A 136 -0.26 -39.28 42.35
CA LEU A 136 -0.28 -39.09 43.81
C LEU A 136 -1.61 -39.49 44.45
N GLN A 137 -2.74 -39.22 43.79
CA GLN A 137 -4.06 -39.65 44.26
C GLN A 137 -4.22 -41.16 44.17
N HIS A 138 -3.77 -41.77 43.06
CA HIS A 138 -3.82 -43.21 42.88
C HIS A 138 -2.97 -43.95 43.93
N ARG A 139 -1.75 -43.46 44.24
CA ARG A 139 -0.93 -44.01 45.32
C ARG A 139 -1.64 -43.96 46.67
N ARG A 140 -2.20 -42.80 47.05
CA ARG A 140 -2.96 -42.64 48.30
C ARG A 140 -4.18 -43.57 48.38
N HIS A 141 -4.89 -43.78 47.28
CA HIS A 141 -6.02 -44.71 47.24
C HIS A 141 -5.58 -46.18 47.31
N GLY A 142 -4.44 -46.54 46.73
CA GLY A 142 -3.85 -47.87 46.84
C GLY A 142 -3.44 -48.20 48.28
N GLU A 143 -2.70 -47.31 48.94
CA GLU A 143 -2.28 -47.43 50.35
C GLU A 143 -3.49 -47.60 51.29
N ARG A 144 -4.55 -46.79 51.09
CA ARG A 144 -5.81 -46.91 51.83
C ARG A 144 -6.60 -48.20 51.56
N SER A 145 -6.33 -48.93 50.49
CA SER A 145 -7.01 -50.20 50.20
C SER A 145 -6.27 -51.40 50.79
N GLU A 146 -4.97 -51.27 51.04
CA GLU A 146 -4.14 -52.28 51.71
C GLU A 146 -4.30 -52.20 53.24
N GLU A 147 -4.59 -51.02 53.79
CA GLU A 147 -4.78 -50.80 55.24
C GLU A 147 -6.09 -51.41 55.81
N TRP A 148 -7.01 -51.87 54.95
CA TRP A 148 -8.30 -52.49 55.33
C TRP A 148 -8.39 -53.99 54.97
N ARG A 149 -7.27 -54.63 54.62
CA ARG A 149 -7.17 -56.10 54.50
C ARG A 149 -6.42 -56.70 55.67
#